data_AF-A0A812LFV6-F1
#
_entry.id   AF-A0A812LFV6-F1
#
_cell.length_a   1.000
_cell.length_b   1.000
_cell.length_c   1.000
_cell.angle_alpha   90.00
_cell.angle_beta   90.00
_cell.angle_gamma   90.00
#
_symmetry.space_group_name_H-M   'P 1'
#
loop_
_entity.id
_entity.type
_entity.pdbx_description
1 polymer ?
#
loop_
_entity_poly.entity_id
_entity_poly.type
_entity_poly.pdbx_seq_one_letter_code
_entity_poly.pdbx_strand_id
1 'polypeptide(L)'
;MWHGLEEFLPICLASPRQHGGGQNFQDAIAVWVEEAEEESKLLKRATGYLHDDLTWLALQPPAQVKEQPKFVLHEPAPPPGEKLRRLLESGAEAAAREEKLMAIWVKKLHEELVAADAPVLLKLQGSLDPDRAVLLLVGSTRTSTLKRYLTLFRQWRLWLGEVKLRLPPGRPIDLVDHLMARRDEPCGRTVPEALLKAIAWMEKVAEFPSEERATFGRLAWAAKDKLAEQLAEGAPLTKRAPRYPSYLLAQMEAVVLDNGQTVGWRIWTWAKLLKIWGSLRWSDLQAIIPAELAMVEGRLVTILRKTKTSGPTRRVKELPVVISERAFLVDYRWLETGFALLKQFAGYKRDYLLPRLGANGVLEDKLATYADAMVATAGILANCLKLPSQVLGFWTEHSERSVLPTGLSLLNVQPADKDLLGRWKPEGSDIYARSFAGRVARLQAQFAQVARAPDRYVELDEREIGHELQLWLVERARMTSDAAAVIIEPLVLQWKNAPLHQPYGLLDVPPLENNPAPVPPSVASDSDGGSEGDPATVAAKKARVHERVANYVVVELPGAKFRLRKAGRYGCWMGRRRLFRNSVDFLDS
;
A
#
# COMPACT_ATOMS: atom_id res chain seq x y z
N MET A 1 42.85 -9.96 48.22
CA MET A 1 42.35 -11.21 48.81
C MET A 1 41.59 -11.92 47.71
N TRP A 2 42.31 -12.77 46.99
CA TRP A 2 41.78 -13.62 45.91
C TRP A 2 41.04 -14.79 46.55
N HIS A 3 39.89 -15.20 45.99
CA HIS A 3 39.48 -16.60 45.76
C HIS A 3 37.97 -16.69 45.46
N GLY A 4 37.63 -17.48 44.43
CA GLY A 4 36.38 -18.23 44.37
C GLY A 4 35.35 -17.78 43.35
N LEU A 5 35.59 -18.04 42.06
CA LEU A 5 34.54 -18.20 41.04
C LEU A 5 35.02 -19.20 39.96
N GLU A 6 35.34 -20.42 40.39
CA GLU A 6 35.27 -21.62 39.55
C GLU A 6 34.13 -22.46 40.11
N GLU A 7 32.99 -22.46 39.44
CA GLU A 7 32.03 -23.57 39.31
C GLU A 7 30.73 -23.05 38.67
N PHE A 8 30.11 -23.90 37.84
CA PHE A 8 28.90 -23.72 37.03
C PHE A 8 29.05 -23.22 35.59
N LEU A 9 29.71 -24.05 34.77
CA LEU A 9 29.31 -24.27 33.38
C LEU A 9 29.46 -25.77 33.05
N PRO A 10 28.35 -26.50 32.82
CA PRO A 10 28.43 -27.74 32.06
C PRO A 10 27.63 -27.62 30.74
N ILE A 11 28.29 -28.07 29.66
CA ILE A 11 27.71 -28.79 28.50
C ILE A 11 27.03 -27.86 27.46
N CYS A 12 27.47 -27.73 26.19
CA CYS A 12 27.87 -28.73 25.19
C CYS A 12 28.94 -28.16 24.23
N LEU A 13 30.17 -28.68 24.28
CA LEU A 13 31.09 -28.65 23.13
C LEU A 13 31.00 -30.01 22.43
N ALA A 14 30.36 -30.06 21.26
CA ALA A 14 30.58 -31.14 20.31
C ALA A 14 31.87 -30.83 19.55
N SER A 15 32.84 -31.74 19.67
CA SER A 15 34.18 -31.63 19.10
C SER A 15 34.17 -31.55 17.57
N PRO A 16 34.95 -30.67 16.93
CA PRO A 16 35.05 -30.60 15.47
C PRO A 16 36.00 -31.68 14.95
N ARG A 17 35.57 -32.42 13.93
CA ARG A 17 36.46 -33.27 13.13
C ARG A 17 37.55 -32.37 12.52
N GLN A 18 38.80 -32.68 12.84
CA GLN A 18 39.98 -32.08 12.23
C GLN A 18 39.95 -32.28 10.72
N HIS A 19 39.82 -31.20 9.95
CA HIS A 19 40.41 -31.05 8.62
C HIS A 19 41.02 -29.65 8.56
N GLY A 20 42.30 -29.59 8.21
CA GLY A 20 43.13 -28.40 8.27
C GLY A 20 42.74 -27.32 7.26
N GLY A 21 43.09 -26.09 7.61
CA GLY A 21 42.90 -24.89 6.80
C GLY A 21 42.41 -23.76 7.68
N GLY A 22 43.32 -22.89 8.12
CA GLY A 22 42.97 -21.70 8.89
C GLY A 22 42.05 -20.79 8.09
N GLN A 23 40.75 -20.90 8.31
CA GLN A 23 39.80 -19.86 7.95
C GLN A 23 39.77 -18.88 9.12
N ASN A 24 40.09 -17.63 8.82
CA ASN A 24 40.18 -16.55 9.78
C ASN A 24 38.87 -16.48 10.57
N PHE A 25 38.96 -16.44 11.90
CA PHE A 25 37.80 -16.25 12.78
C PHE A 25 36.96 -15.01 12.39
N GLN A 26 37.61 -14.02 11.78
CA GLN A 26 36.98 -12.84 11.19
C GLN A 26 36.10 -13.17 9.97
N ASP A 27 36.51 -14.10 9.11
CA ASP A 27 35.74 -14.52 7.94
C ASP A 27 34.51 -15.35 8.36
N ALA A 28 34.68 -16.21 9.39
CA ALA A 28 33.57 -16.95 9.97
C ALA A 28 32.54 -16.03 10.64
N ILE A 29 32.99 -14.97 11.34
CA ILE A 29 32.10 -13.94 11.89
C ILE A 29 31.44 -13.14 10.78
N ALA A 30 32.16 -12.78 9.71
CA ALA A 30 31.59 -12.04 8.59
C ALA A 30 30.47 -12.82 7.88
N VAL A 31 30.69 -14.12 7.63
CA VAL A 31 29.67 -15.03 7.07
C VAL A 31 28.47 -15.13 8.01
N TRP A 32 28.70 -15.28 9.32
CA TRP A 32 27.62 -15.39 10.30
C TRP A 32 26.80 -14.09 10.42
N VAL A 33 27.45 -12.93 10.31
CA VAL A 33 26.78 -11.62 10.27
C VAL A 33 26.00 -11.44 8.97
N GLU A 34 26.53 -11.87 7.83
CA GLU A 34 25.80 -11.85 6.56
C GLU A 34 24.57 -12.75 6.58
N GLU A 35 24.70 -14.00 7.06
CA GLU A 35 23.60 -14.94 7.22
C GLU A 35 22.52 -14.38 8.17
N ALA A 36 22.92 -13.83 9.32
CA ALA A 36 21.99 -13.20 10.26
C ALA A 36 21.32 -11.94 9.68
N GLU A 37 22.02 -11.16 8.85
CA GLU A 37 21.44 -10.01 8.16
C GLU A 37 20.43 -10.43 7.07
N GLU A 38 20.71 -11.51 6.33
CA GLU A 38 19.79 -12.08 5.34
C GLU A 38 18.54 -12.66 5.99
N GLU A 39 18.70 -13.45 7.06
CA GLU A 39 17.58 -13.94 7.86
C GLU A 39 16.78 -12.79 8.48
N SER A 40 17.45 -11.75 8.98
CA SER A 40 16.80 -10.55 9.50
C SER A 40 16.00 -9.81 8.44
N LYS A 41 16.48 -9.71 7.19
CA LYS A 41 15.73 -9.08 6.09
C LYS A 41 14.49 -9.90 5.71
N LEU A 42 14.58 -11.23 5.73
CA LEU A 42 13.46 -12.14 5.49
C LEU A 42 12.44 -12.07 6.63
N LEU A 43 12.89 -12.09 7.89
CA LEU A 43 12.07 -11.90 9.09
C LEU A 43 11.41 -10.52 9.16
N LYS A 44 12.13 -9.44 8.83
CA LYS A 44 11.58 -8.06 8.75
C LYS A 44 10.45 -7.96 7.73
N ARG A 45 10.55 -8.67 6.60
CA ARG A 45 9.47 -8.74 5.60
C ARG A 45 8.32 -9.66 6.01
N ALA A 46 8.62 -10.80 6.65
CA ALA A 46 7.61 -11.76 7.09
C ALA A 46 6.79 -11.25 8.28
N THR A 47 7.38 -10.44 9.16
CA THR A 47 6.75 -10.04 10.43
C THR A 47 6.16 -8.62 10.40
N GLY A 48 6.53 -7.79 9.43
CA GLY A 48 5.99 -6.44 9.26
C GLY A 48 6.38 -5.45 10.37
N TYR A 49 7.37 -5.79 11.20
CA TYR A 49 7.90 -4.92 12.24
C TYR A 49 8.85 -3.87 11.65
N LEU A 50 8.75 -2.63 12.13
CA LEU A 50 9.74 -1.59 11.86
C LEU A 50 10.98 -1.86 12.73
N HIS A 51 12.13 -1.31 12.33
CA HIS A 51 13.43 -1.46 13.00
C HIS A 51 13.36 -1.24 14.53
N ASP A 52 12.45 -0.36 14.98
CA ASP A 52 12.27 -0.01 16.40
C ASP A 52 11.75 -1.15 17.28
N ASP A 53 11.09 -2.17 16.73
CA ASP A 53 10.48 -3.23 17.55
C ASP A 53 11.46 -4.38 17.91
N LEU A 54 12.58 -4.51 17.16
CA LEU A 54 13.60 -5.55 17.40
C LEU A 54 14.70 -5.10 18.36
N THR A 55 15.02 -3.81 18.41
CA THR A 55 16.06 -3.26 19.30
C THR A 55 15.68 -3.34 20.77
N TRP A 56 14.39 -3.30 21.12
CA TRP A 56 13.93 -3.32 22.52
C TRP A 56 13.81 -4.71 23.13
N LEU A 57 13.54 -5.76 22.33
CA LEU A 57 13.53 -7.14 22.84
C LEU A 57 14.94 -7.61 23.25
N ALA A 58 15.98 -7.05 22.63
CA ALA A 58 17.38 -7.33 22.95
C ALA A 58 17.95 -6.51 24.14
N LEU A 59 17.25 -5.45 24.57
CA LEU A 59 17.69 -4.56 25.66
C LEU A 59 16.93 -4.77 26.97
N GLN A 60 16.04 -5.77 27.04
CA GLN A 60 15.56 -6.22 28.35
C GLN A 60 16.74 -6.92 29.05
N PRO A 61 17.14 -6.50 30.27
CA PRO A 61 18.05 -7.33 31.05
C PRO A 61 17.39 -8.71 31.19
N PRO A 62 18.15 -9.82 31.10
CA PRO A 62 17.56 -11.14 31.30
C PRO A 62 16.92 -11.11 32.69
N ALA A 63 15.59 -11.08 32.73
CA ALA A 63 14.89 -11.31 33.97
C ALA A 63 15.39 -12.67 34.43
N GLN A 64 16.11 -12.71 35.55
CA GLN A 64 16.40 -13.97 36.21
C GLN A 64 15.04 -14.58 36.53
N VAL A 65 14.62 -15.50 35.68
CA VAL A 65 13.46 -16.33 35.91
C VAL A 65 13.84 -17.21 37.08
N LYS A 66 13.57 -16.73 38.30
CA LYS A 66 13.31 -17.65 39.40
C LYS A 66 12.09 -18.44 38.94
N GLU A 67 12.31 -19.69 38.54
CA GLU A 67 11.25 -20.66 38.31
C GLU A 67 10.48 -20.83 39.63
N GLN A 68 9.50 -19.97 39.85
CA GLN A 68 8.40 -20.31 40.71
C GLN A 68 7.50 -21.22 39.88
N PRO A 69 7.13 -22.42 40.37
CA PRO A 69 6.17 -23.26 39.69
C PRO A 69 4.86 -22.46 39.58
N LYS A 70 4.55 -22.02 38.36
CA LYS A 70 3.25 -21.43 38.05
C LYS A 70 2.22 -22.54 38.21
N PHE A 71 1.55 -22.58 39.35
CA PHE A 71 0.23 -23.17 39.44
C PHE A 71 -0.67 -22.34 38.52
N VAL A 72 -0.81 -22.78 37.27
CA VAL A 72 -1.82 -22.27 36.35
C VAL A 72 -3.14 -22.87 36.82
N LEU A 73 -3.84 -22.14 37.68
CA LEU A 73 -5.29 -22.27 37.72
C LEU A 73 -5.77 -21.92 36.32
N HIS A 74 -6.15 -22.94 35.54
CA HIS A 74 -6.91 -22.77 34.32
C HIS A 74 -8.28 -22.23 34.72
N GLU A 75 -8.36 -20.93 34.98
CA GLU A 75 -9.64 -20.25 34.86
C GLU A 75 -10.03 -20.33 33.38
N PRO A 76 -11.15 -21.00 33.04
CA PRO A 76 -11.61 -21.03 31.67
C PRO A 76 -11.84 -19.58 31.24
N ALA A 77 -11.17 -19.18 30.14
CA ALA A 77 -11.35 -17.84 29.59
C ALA A 77 -12.86 -17.56 29.46
N PRO A 78 -13.32 -16.36 29.86
CA PRO A 78 -14.74 -16.06 29.82
C PRO A 78 -15.28 -16.31 28.41
N PRO A 79 -16.48 -16.90 28.30
CA PRO A 79 -17.04 -17.25 27.02
C PRO A 79 -17.06 -16.04 26.09
N PRO A 80 -16.72 -16.20 24.79
CA PRO A 80 -16.74 -15.10 23.85
C PRO A 80 -18.13 -14.43 23.88
N GLY A 81 -18.14 -13.09 23.91
CA GLY A 81 -19.38 -12.32 23.95
C GLY A 81 -20.35 -12.75 22.83
N GLU A 82 -21.64 -12.62 23.07
CA GLU A 82 -22.70 -13.16 22.20
C GLU A 82 -22.55 -12.75 20.72
N LYS A 83 -22.13 -11.51 20.47
CA LYS A 83 -21.86 -11.01 19.12
C LYS A 83 -20.72 -11.75 18.43
N LEU A 84 -19.63 -12.02 19.14
CA LEU A 84 -18.49 -12.76 18.61
C LEU A 84 -18.85 -14.23 18.34
N ARG A 85 -19.69 -14.84 19.19
CA ARG A 85 -20.25 -16.18 18.93
C ARG A 85 -21.09 -16.20 17.65
N ARG A 86 -22.03 -15.26 17.51
CA ARG A 86 -22.86 -15.12 16.29
C ARG A 86 -22.03 -14.89 15.03
N LEU A 87 -20.92 -14.14 15.11
CA LEU A 87 -20.01 -13.96 13.97
C LEU A 87 -19.33 -15.28 13.58
N LEU A 88 -18.83 -16.04 14.55
CA LEU A 88 -18.20 -17.33 14.28
C LEU A 88 -19.22 -18.34 13.72
N GLU A 89 -20.41 -18.43 14.32
CA GLU A 89 -21.51 -19.29 13.85
C GLU A 89 -21.98 -18.92 12.44
N SER A 90 -21.91 -17.65 12.07
CA SER A 90 -22.28 -17.18 10.73
C SER A 90 -21.16 -17.35 9.69
N GLY A 91 -19.95 -17.81 10.07
CA GLY A 91 -18.79 -17.93 9.20
C GLY A 91 -18.05 -16.60 8.95
N ALA A 92 -18.32 -15.57 9.75
CA ALA A 92 -17.70 -14.26 9.64
C ALA A 92 -16.38 -14.18 10.44
N GLU A 93 -15.43 -15.06 10.12
CA GLU A 93 -14.17 -15.22 10.86
C GLU A 93 -13.27 -13.97 10.80
N ALA A 94 -13.21 -13.29 9.65
CA ALA A 94 -12.43 -12.07 9.50
C ALA A 94 -13.00 -10.95 10.38
N ALA A 95 -14.32 -10.79 10.38
CA ALA A 95 -15.02 -9.85 11.26
C ALA A 95 -14.81 -10.20 12.74
N ALA A 96 -14.92 -11.49 13.10
CA ALA A 96 -14.68 -11.97 14.45
C ALA A 96 -13.25 -11.68 14.93
N ARG A 97 -12.25 -11.87 14.05
CA ARG A 97 -10.85 -11.54 14.34
C ARG A 97 -10.64 -10.04 14.52
N GLU A 98 -11.26 -9.22 13.70
CA GLU A 98 -11.20 -7.75 13.83
C GLU A 98 -11.81 -7.27 15.14
N GLU A 99 -12.96 -7.83 15.54
CA GLU A 99 -13.61 -7.52 16.81
C GLU A 99 -12.75 -7.92 18.02
N LYS A 100 -12.17 -9.13 18.01
CA LYS A 100 -11.23 -9.57 19.05
C LYS A 100 -10.03 -8.63 19.17
N LEU A 101 -9.42 -8.26 18.05
CA LEU A 101 -8.28 -7.34 18.05
C LEU A 101 -8.68 -5.95 18.55
N MET A 102 -9.85 -5.45 18.15
CA MET A 102 -10.37 -4.16 18.61
C MET A 102 -10.54 -4.17 20.13
N ALA A 103 -11.14 -5.21 20.70
CA ALA A 103 -11.31 -5.34 22.15
C ALA A 103 -9.97 -5.31 22.90
N ILE A 104 -8.95 -6.01 22.40
CA ILE A 104 -7.59 -6.00 22.99
C ILE A 104 -7.02 -4.57 23.01
N TRP A 105 -7.15 -3.84 21.90
CA TRP A 105 -6.59 -2.48 21.80
C TRP A 105 -7.42 -1.43 22.54
N VAL A 106 -8.73 -1.63 22.71
CA VAL A 106 -9.59 -0.81 23.57
C VAL A 106 -9.19 -0.97 25.03
N LYS A 107 -8.93 -2.20 25.49
CA LYS A 107 -8.40 -2.43 26.84
C LYS A 107 -7.07 -1.72 27.06
N LYS A 108 -6.15 -1.80 26.09
CA LYS A 108 -4.87 -1.06 26.14
C LYS A 108 -5.05 0.45 26.10
N LEU A 109 -6.05 0.96 25.37
CA LEU A 109 -6.39 2.38 25.43
C LEU A 109 -6.81 2.79 26.83
N HIS A 110 -7.67 2.00 27.50
CA HIS A 110 -8.07 2.26 28.87
C HIS A 110 -6.86 2.26 29.83
N GLU A 111 -5.96 1.29 29.72
CA GLU A 111 -4.70 1.25 30.48
C GLU A 111 -3.86 2.52 30.29
N GLU A 112 -3.72 3.00 29.05
CA GLU A 112 -2.98 4.24 28.76
C GLU A 112 -3.70 5.50 29.23
N LEU A 113 -5.05 5.53 29.23
CA LEU A 113 -5.83 6.63 29.80
C LEU A 113 -5.62 6.72 31.32
N VAL A 114 -5.64 5.59 32.02
CA VAL A 114 -5.37 5.51 33.46
C VAL A 114 -3.93 5.93 33.76
N ALA A 115 -2.96 5.43 32.99
CA ALA A 115 -1.55 5.79 33.17
C ALA A 115 -1.24 7.26 32.86
N ALA A 116 -2.08 7.93 32.08
CA ALA A 116 -1.96 9.34 31.74
C ALA A 116 -2.83 10.26 32.62
N ASP A 117 -3.53 9.71 33.62
CA ASP A 117 -4.51 10.43 34.46
C ASP A 117 -5.50 11.27 33.64
N ALA A 118 -6.09 10.62 32.63
CA ALA A 118 -6.89 11.32 31.63
C ALA A 118 -8.20 11.89 32.21
N PRO A 119 -8.54 13.18 31.95
CA PRO A 119 -9.77 13.82 32.43
C PRO A 119 -11.06 13.07 32.08
N VAL A 120 -11.09 12.39 30.93
CA VAL A 120 -12.24 11.59 30.49
C VAL A 120 -12.62 10.49 31.48
N LEU A 121 -11.68 9.98 32.30
CA LEU A 121 -11.95 8.92 33.28
C LEU A 121 -12.98 9.34 34.31
N LEU A 122 -13.00 10.61 34.73
CA LEU A 122 -14.01 11.14 35.66
C LEU A 122 -15.43 11.03 35.08
N LYS A 123 -15.57 11.20 33.77
CA LYS A 123 -16.86 11.04 33.07
C LYS A 123 -17.23 9.57 32.87
N LEU A 124 -16.23 8.69 32.78
CA LEU A 124 -16.42 7.25 32.62
C LEU A 124 -16.79 6.54 33.93
N GLN A 125 -16.44 7.10 35.10
CA GLN A 125 -16.79 6.55 36.42
C GLN A 125 -18.31 6.38 36.65
N GLY A 126 -19.15 7.10 35.92
CA GLY A 126 -20.62 6.96 35.96
C GLY A 126 -21.18 5.90 35.00
N SER A 127 -20.36 5.24 34.18
CA SER A 127 -20.81 4.23 33.22
C SER A 127 -21.01 2.88 33.89
N LEU A 128 -22.12 2.21 33.59
CA LEU A 128 -22.37 0.82 33.97
C LEU A 128 -21.42 -0.17 33.28
N ASP A 129 -20.80 0.24 32.16
CA ASP A 129 -19.83 -0.55 31.39
C ASP A 129 -18.72 0.39 30.89
N PRO A 130 -17.58 0.48 31.60
CA PRO A 130 -16.48 1.38 31.24
C PRO A 130 -15.81 0.95 29.92
N ASP A 131 -15.69 -0.35 29.64
CA ASP A 131 -15.04 -0.85 28.43
C ASP A 131 -15.85 -0.47 27.16
N ARG A 132 -17.18 -0.58 27.21
CA ARG A 132 -18.04 -0.10 26.11
C ARG A 132 -17.97 1.41 25.95
N ALA A 133 -17.91 2.16 27.04
CA ALA A 133 -17.81 3.61 26.97
C ALA A 133 -16.46 4.05 26.35
N VAL A 134 -15.35 3.37 26.68
CA VAL A 134 -14.04 3.60 26.03
C VAL A 134 -14.10 3.24 24.55
N LEU A 135 -14.78 2.16 24.16
CA LEU A 135 -14.97 1.81 22.75
C LEU A 135 -15.67 2.95 21.97
N LEU A 136 -16.62 3.67 22.58
CA LEU A 136 -17.28 4.82 21.94
C LEU A 136 -16.29 5.98 21.69
N LEU A 137 -15.31 6.19 22.58
CA LEU A 137 -14.27 7.22 22.41
C LEU A 137 -13.38 6.95 21.19
N VAL A 138 -13.16 5.67 20.84
CA VAL A 138 -12.38 5.30 19.64
C VAL A 138 -13.08 5.74 18.35
N GLY A 139 -14.42 5.76 18.36
CA GLY A 139 -15.25 6.17 17.23
C GLY A 139 -14.98 5.36 15.95
N SER A 140 -14.76 6.05 14.83
CA SER A 140 -14.53 5.42 13.52
C SER A 140 -13.08 4.96 13.26
N THR A 141 -12.22 4.99 14.28
CA THR A 141 -10.80 4.68 14.15
C THR A 141 -10.60 3.18 13.95
N ARG A 142 -9.82 2.79 12.94
CA ARG A 142 -9.52 1.38 12.67
C ARG A 142 -8.60 0.78 13.72
N THR A 143 -8.73 -0.52 13.97
CA THR A 143 -7.89 -1.27 14.91
C THR A 143 -6.39 -1.10 14.66
N SER A 144 -5.96 -1.10 13.39
CA SER A 144 -4.54 -0.89 13.05
C SER A 144 -4.04 0.54 13.32
N THR A 145 -4.90 1.54 13.13
CA THR A 145 -4.61 2.94 13.47
C THR A 145 -4.56 3.12 14.98
N LEU A 146 -5.53 2.54 15.70
CA LEU A 146 -5.56 2.55 17.17
C LEU A 146 -4.29 1.94 17.74
N LYS A 147 -3.91 0.73 17.30
CA LYS A 147 -2.63 0.09 17.66
C LYS A 147 -1.46 1.04 17.47
N ARG A 148 -1.32 1.62 16.27
CA ARG A 148 -0.21 2.52 15.94
C ARG A 148 -0.18 3.76 16.84
N TYR A 149 -1.34 4.38 17.05
CA TYR A 149 -1.42 5.59 17.86
C TYR A 149 -1.10 5.33 19.32
N LEU A 150 -1.61 4.24 19.88
CA LEU A 150 -1.29 3.83 21.26
C LEU A 150 0.20 3.51 21.42
N THR A 151 0.81 2.81 20.47
CA THR A 151 2.26 2.53 20.51
C THR A 151 3.07 3.82 20.52
N LEU A 152 2.79 4.75 19.61
CA LEU A 152 3.49 6.03 19.52
C LEU A 152 3.24 6.92 20.76
N PHE A 153 2.01 6.95 21.26
CA PHE A 153 1.67 7.72 22.46
C PHE A 153 2.34 7.15 23.71
N ARG A 154 2.38 5.82 23.85
CA ARG A 154 3.08 5.17 24.96
C ARG A 154 4.56 5.52 24.97
N GLN A 155 5.22 5.52 23.80
CA GLN A 155 6.61 5.95 23.68
C GLN A 155 6.80 7.41 24.10
N TRP A 156 5.90 8.30 23.66
CA TRP A 156 5.88 9.70 24.08
C TRP A 156 5.71 9.85 25.61
N ARG A 157 4.73 9.16 26.20
CA ARG A 157 4.46 9.20 27.64
C ARG A 157 5.66 8.73 28.46
N LEU A 158 6.29 7.63 28.07
CA LEU A 158 7.49 7.12 28.73
C LEU A 158 8.64 8.11 28.62
N TRP A 159 8.91 8.64 27.42
CA TRP A 159 9.95 9.65 27.24
C TRP A 159 9.68 10.91 28.08
N LEU A 160 8.43 11.38 28.13
CA LEU A 160 8.05 12.55 28.92
C LEU A 160 8.24 12.30 30.42
N GLY A 161 7.88 11.10 30.89
CA GLY A 161 8.08 10.67 32.27
C GLY A 161 9.55 10.60 32.66
N GLU A 162 10.39 9.99 31.84
CA GLU A 162 11.82 9.79 32.16
C GLU A 162 12.65 11.07 31.96
N VAL A 163 12.43 11.80 30.86
CA VAL A 163 13.28 12.94 30.48
C VAL A 163 12.81 14.25 31.11
N LYS A 164 11.49 14.45 31.21
CA LYS A 164 10.92 15.70 31.72
C LYS A 164 10.30 15.56 33.11
N LEU A 165 10.22 14.34 33.66
CA LEU A 165 9.59 14.05 34.95
C LEU A 165 8.16 14.59 35.02
N ARG A 166 7.41 14.45 33.91
CA ARG A 166 6.03 14.93 33.77
C ARG A 166 5.12 13.84 33.26
N LEU A 167 3.85 13.92 33.65
CA LEU A 167 2.78 13.15 33.04
C LEU A 167 2.23 13.90 31.81
N PRO A 168 1.60 13.18 30.86
CA PRO A 168 0.84 13.80 29.78
C PRO A 168 -0.19 14.81 30.30
N PRO A 169 -0.57 15.82 29.49
CA PRO A 169 -0.29 15.96 28.05
C PRO A 169 1.12 16.47 27.70
N GLY A 170 1.86 17.07 28.65
CA GLY A 170 3.15 17.71 28.41
C GLY A 170 3.03 19.11 27.77
N ARG A 171 4.13 19.84 27.63
CA ARG A 171 4.13 21.18 26.99
C ARG A 171 4.44 21.10 25.48
N PRO A 172 4.05 22.09 24.67
CA PRO A 172 4.42 22.12 23.25
C PRO A 172 5.91 22.02 22.98
N ILE A 173 6.73 22.62 23.84
CA ILE A 173 8.19 22.51 23.73
C ILE A 173 8.71 21.10 24.04
N ASP A 174 8.08 20.38 24.98
CA ASP A 174 8.47 19.02 25.31
C ASP A 174 8.25 18.10 24.09
N LEU A 175 7.19 18.34 23.31
CA LEU A 175 6.92 17.61 22.08
C LEU A 175 7.94 17.96 20.98
N VAL A 176 8.36 19.22 20.87
CA VAL A 176 9.46 19.58 19.95
C VAL A 176 10.75 18.86 20.32
N ASP A 177 11.11 18.86 21.60
CA ASP A 177 12.31 18.17 22.09
C ASP A 177 12.26 16.67 21.77
N HIS A 178 11.10 16.03 21.94
CA HIS A 178 10.94 14.61 21.59
C HIS A 178 11.00 14.36 20.08
N LEU A 179 10.44 15.25 19.26
CA LEU A 179 10.56 15.17 17.81
C LEU A 179 12.01 15.33 17.35
N MET A 180 12.78 16.20 18.01
CA MET A 180 14.22 16.36 17.76
C MET A 180 15.00 15.12 18.17
N ALA A 181 14.73 14.58 19.37
CA ALA A 181 15.34 13.32 19.81
C ALA A 181 15.06 12.17 18.83
N ARG A 182 13.82 12.06 18.32
CA ARG A 182 13.46 11.07 17.30
C ARG A 182 14.11 11.31 15.94
N ARG A 183 14.44 12.56 15.59
CA ARG A 183 15.22 12.88 14.38
C ARG A 183 16.68 12.44 14.53
N ASP A 184 17.24 12.63 15.72
CA ASP A 184 18.64 12.31 15.99
C ASP A 184 18.87 10.78 15.99
N GLU A 185 17.82 10.00 16.26
CA GLU A 185 17.75 8.57 15.96
C GLU A 185 17.42 8.32 14.47
N PRO A 186 17.89 7.21 13.87
CA PRO A 186 17.53 6.86 12.49
C PRO A 186 16.01 6.73 12.30
N CYS A 187 15.36 7.77 11.76
CA CYS A 187 13.92 7.78 11.53
C CYS A 187 13.56 8.21 10.10
N GLY A 188 12.43 7.70 9.60
CA GLY A 188 11.93 8.08 8.28
C GLY A 188 11.18 9.42 8.32
N ARG A 189 11.20 10.17 7.20
CA ARG A 189 10.52 11.48 7.05
C ARG A 189 9.03 11.54 7.45
N THR A 190 8.34 10.40 7.50
CA THR A 190 6.91 10.31 7.87
C THR A 190 6.67 10.09 9.36
N VAL A 191 7.72 9.77 10.13
CA VAL A 191 7.64 9.50 11.57
C VAL A 191 7.19 10.74 12.36
N PRO A 192 7.75 11.96 12.16
CA PRO A 192 7.32 13.15 12.88
C PRO A 192 5.82 13.42 12.77
N GLU A 193 5.29 13.28 11.55
CA GLU A 193 3.86 13.50 11.30
C GLU A 193 2.97 12.42 11.92
N ALA A 194 3.40 11.16 11.89
CA ALA A 194 2.66 10.09 12.52
C ALA A 194 2.61 10.23 14.04
N LEU A 195 3.74 10.61 14.65
CA LEU A 195 3.85 10.83 16.09
C LEU A 195 2.96 11.97 16.54
N LEU A 196 3.05 13.13 15.87
CA LEU A 196 2.23 14.29 16.19
C LEU A 196 0.73 13.97 16.05
N LYS A 197 0.31 13.29 14.97
CA LYS A 197 -1.10 12.86 14.80
C LYS A 197 -1.56 11.87 15.87
N ALA A 198 -0.71 10.96 16.30
CA ALA A 198 -1.03 10.00 17.36
C ALA A 198 -1.25 10.70 18.71
N ILE A 199 -0.34 11.62 19.07
CA ILE A 199 -0.44 12.41 20.31
C ILE A 199 -1.67 13.31 20.26
N ALA A 200 -1.88 14.06 19.17
CA ALA A 200 -3.07 14.91 19.00
C ALA A 200 -4.39 14.12 19.10
N TRP A 201 -4.41 12.91 18.54
CA TRP A 201 -5.58 12.03 18.65
C TRP A 201 -5.80 11.57 20.09
N MET A 202 -4.74 11.14 20.79
CA MET A 202 -4.85 10.69 22.17
C MET A 202 -5.26 11.84 23.10
N GLU A 203 -4.71 13.04 22.92
CA GLU A 203 -5.08 14.20 23.70
C GLU A 203 -6.56 14.58 23.56
N LYS A 204 -7.11 14.38 22.34
CA LYS A 204 -8.53 14.55 22.08
C LYS A 204 -9.37 13.48 22.77
N VAL A 205 -8.94 12.21 22.71
CA VAL A 205 -9.65 11.07 23.33
C VAL A 205 -9.61 11.13 24.85
N ALA A 206 -8.49 11.56 25.42
CA ALA A 206 -8.32 11.81 26.86
C ALA A 206 -9.08 13.04 27.36
N GLU A 207 -9.59 13.87 26.43
CA GLU A 207 -10.28 15.14 26.70
C GLU A 207 -9.44 16.15 27.49
N PHE A 208 -8.11 16.19 27.26
CA PHE A 208 -7.28 17.24 27.84
C PHE A 208 -7.75 18.63 27.37
N PRO A 209 -7.76 19.65 28.25
CA PRO A 209 -8.07 21.03 27.87
C PRO A 209 -7.19 21.49 26.70
N SER A 210 -7.77 22.14 25.71
CA SER A 210 -7.05 22.49 24.47
C SER A 210 -5.77 23.28 24.72
N GLU A 211 -5.76 24.16 25.72
CA GLU A 211 -4.64 25.03 26.07
C GLU A 211 -3.48 24.28 26.75
N GLU A 212 -3.77 23.14 27.37
CA GLU A 212 -2.78 22.31 28.07
C GLU A 212 -2.13 21.26 27.16
N ARG A 213 -2.66 21.05 25.95
CA ARG A 213 -2.15 20.04 25.02
C ARG A 213 -0.75 20.38 24.53
N ALA A 214 0.12 19.38 24.44
CA ALA A 214 1.42 19.52 23.79
C ALA A 214 1.27 19.80 22.28
N THR A 215 0.15 19.42 21.66
CA THR A 215 -0.11 19.77 20.26
C THR A 215 -0.78 21.14 20.06
N PHE A 216 -0.97 21.91 21.14
CA PHE A 216 -1.55 23.25 21.08
C PHE A 216 -0.60 24.25 20.40
N GLY A 217 -1.19 25.18 19.63
CA GLY A 217 -0.45 26.23 18.93
C GLY A 217 0.33 25.75 17.70
N ARG A 218 1.19 26.62 17.15
CA ARG A 218 1.91 26.39 15.89
C ARG A 218 3.25 25.68 16.07
N LEU A 219 3.84 25.71 17.26
CA LEU A 219 5.24 25.34 17.48
C LEU A 219 5.55 23.88 17.11
N ALA A 220 4.82 22.91 17.67
CA ALA A 220 5.02 21.49 17.39
C ALA A 220 4.75 21.14 15.91
N TRP A 221 3.74 21.77 15.30
CA TRP A 221 3.40 21.58 13.89
C TRP A 221 4.49 22.12 12.95
N ALA A 222 5.01 23.31 13.24
CA ALA A 222 6.13 23.89 12.49
C ALA A 222 7.42 23.05 12.64
N ALA A 223 7.69 22.53 13.85
CA ALA A 223 8.79 21.62 14.08
C ALA A 223 8.64 20.33 13.25
N LYS A 224 7.46 19.71 13.26
CA LYS A 224 7.14 18.54 12.41
C LYS A 224 7.41 18.80 10.94
N ASP A 225 6.94 19.94 10.41
CA ASP A 225 7.15 20.29 8.99
C ASP A 225 8.63 20.49 8.68
N LYS A 226 9.37 21.19 9.53
CA LYS A 226 10.79 21.44 9.33
C LYS A 226 11.62 20.16 9.42
N LEU A 227 11.33 19.29 10.38
CA LEU A 227 11.99 18.00 10.53
C LEU A 227 11.67 17.07 9.36
N ALA A 228 10.43 17.06 8.88
CA ALA A 228 10.05 16.28 7.70
C ALA A 228 10.76 16.77 6.42
N GLU A 229 11.00 18.08 6.30
CA GLU A 229 11.82 18.67 5.23
C GLU A 229 13.28 18.23 5.34
N GLN A 230 13.90 18.37 6.52
CA GLN A 230 15.29 17.94 6.77
C GLN A 230 15.49 16.45 6.53
N LEU A 231 14.56 15.61 7.00
CA LEU A 231 14.59 14.16 6.78
C LEU A 231 14.26 13.76 5.34
N ALA A 232 13.75 14.67 4.52
CA ALA A 232 13.55 14.45 3.10
C ALA A 232 14.78 14.88 2.27
N GLU A 233 15.61 15.79 2.80
CA GLU A 233 16.85 16.23 2.18
C GLU A 233 17.86 15.08 2.15
N GLY A 234 18.29 14.69 0.95
CA GLY A 234 19.18 13.52 0.76
C GLY A 234 18.50 12.16 0.94
N ALA A 235 17.22 12.10 1.34
CA ALA A 235 16.52 10.83 1.44
C ALA A 235 16.27 10.23 0.05
N PRO A 236 16.45 8.91 -0.13
CA PRO A 236 16.11 8.26 -1.38
C PRO A 236 14.63 8.49 -1.69
N LEU A 237 14.33 8.76 -2.96
CA LEU A 237 12.95 8.91 -3.43
C LEU A 237 12.13 7.72 -2.97
N THR A 238 10.88 7.98 -2.56
CA THR A 238 9.97 6.92 -2.09
C THR A 238 9.75 5.93 -3.24
N LYS A 239 10.45 4.79 -3.21
CA LYS A 239 10.36 3.76 -4.25
C LYS A 239 8.95 3.20 -4.25
N ARG A 240 8.29 3.27 -5.41
CA ARG A 240 6.96 2.66 -5.62
C ARG A 240 7.14 1.16 -5.78
N ALA A 241 6.08 0.39 -5.53
CA ALA A 241 6.14 -1.04 -5.76
C ALA A 241 6.32 -1.31 -7.27
N PRO A 242 7.33 -2.10 -7.67
CA PRO A 242 7.58 -2.39 -9.07
C PRO A 242 6.43 -3.21 -9.63
N ARG A 243 6.08 -2.99 -10.90
CA ARG A 243 4.99 -3.73 -11.56
C ARG A 243 5.50 -5.07 -12.12
N TYR A 244 4.58 -5.99 -12.39
CA TYR A 244 4.88 -7.22 -13.11
C TYR A 244 4.97 -6.96 -14.62
N PRO A 245 5.95 -7.54 -15.34
CA PRO A 245 5.96 -7.60 -16.79
C PRO A 245 4.85 -8.54 -17.29
N SER A 246 4.26 -8.21 -18.44
CA SER A 246 3.19 -8.96 -19.11
C SER A 246 3.54 -10.45 -19.28
N TYR A 247 4.81 -10.77 -19.53
CA TYR A 247 5.26 -12.16 -19.59
C TYR A 247 4.96 -12.95 -18.31
N LEU A 248 5.18 -12.37 -17.13
CA LEU A 248 4.88 -13.07 -15.87
C LEU A 248 3.38 -13.23 -15.63
N LEU A 249 2.53 -12.31 -16.12
CA LEU A 249 1.08 -12.47 -16.10
C LEU A 249 0.67 -13.70 -16.92
N ALA A 250 1.23 -13.86 -18.13
CA ALA A 250 0.96 -15.00 -18.99
C ALA A 250 1.39 -16.33 -18.35
N GLN A 251 2.55 -16.35 -17.66
CA GLN A 251 2.99 -17.54 -16.93
C GLN A 251 2.09 -17.83 -15.72
N MET A 252 1.58 -16.82 -15.03
CA MET A 252 0.60 -17.01 -13.97
C MET A 252 -0.70 -17.64 -14.50
N GLU A 253 -1.17 -17.26 -15.70
CA GLU A 253 -2.33 -17.92 -16.34
C GLU A 253 -2.06 -19.41 -16.59
N ALA A 254 -0.87 -19.74 -17.09
CA ALA A 254 -0.45 -21.13 -17.29
C ALA A 254 -0.43 -21.93 -15.98
N VAL A 255 0.09 -21.35 -14.88
CA VAL A 255 0.08 -21.99 -13.56
C VAL A 255 -1.34 -22.28 -13.08
N VAL A 256 -2.31 -21.39 -13.31
CA VAL A 256 -3.71 -21.65 -12.94
C VAL A 256 -4.28 -22.84 -13.71
N LEU A 257 -3.90 -23.00 -14.98
CA LEU A 257 -4.40 -24.06 -15.85
C LEU A 257 -3.63 -25.38 -15.72
N ASP A 258 -2.44 -25.36 -15.12
CA ASP A 258 -1.60 -26.55 -14.96
C ASP A 258 -2.18 -27.56 -13.96
N ASN A 259 -2.56 -28.74 -14.47
CA ASN A 259 -3.06 -29.83 -13.64
C ASN A 259 -1.97 -30.57 -12.85
N GLY A 260 -0.69 -30.39 -13.20
CA GLY A 260 0.44 -30.91 -12.44
C GLY A 260 0.75 -30.08 -11.18
N GLN A 261 0.31 -28.83 -11.15
CA GLN A 261 0.53 -27.95 -10.00
C GLN A 261 -0.47 -28.23 -8.87
N THR A 262 0.00 -28.13 -7.61
CA THR A 262 -0.91 -28.31 -6.48
C THR A 262 -1.99 -27.23 -6.44
N VAL A 263 -3.20 -27.64 -6.06
CA VAL A 263 -4.39 -26.80 -6.16
C VAL A 263 -4.28 -25.48 -5.39
N GLY A 264 -3.65 -25.48 -4.21
CA GLY A 264 -3.49 -24.25 -3.43
C GLY A 264 -2.63 -23.21 -4.16
N TRP A 265 -1.55 -23.62 -4.83
CA TRP A 265 -0.73 -22.72 -5.65
C TRP A 265 -1.51 -22.17 -6.85
N ARG A 266 -2.37 -22.98 -7.48
CA ARG A 266 -3.24 -22.56 -8.59
C ARG A 266 -4.24 -21.49 -8.14
N ILE A 267 -4.93 -21.72 -7.01
CA ILE A 267 -5.90 -20.77 -6.45
C ILE A 267 -5.22 -19.46 -6.04
N TRP A 268 -4.06 -19.53 -5.38
CA TRP A 268 -3.32 -18.32 -5.00
C TRP A 268 -2.80 -17.54 -6.20
N THR A 269 -2.33 -18.23 -7.25
CA THR A 269 -1.91 -17.57 -8.49
C THR A 269 -3.09 -16.94 -9.24
N TRP A 270 -4.24 -17.61 -9.28
CA TRP A 270 -5.48 -17.03 -9.79
C TRP A 270 -5.85 -15.75 -9.04
N ALA A 271 -5.72 -15.75 -7.71
CA ALA A 271 -6.00 -14.57 -6.90
C ALA A 271 -5.02 -13.40 -7.17
N LYS A 272 -3.76 -13.70 -7.54
CA LYS A 272 -2.81 -12.68 -8.03
C LYS A 272 -3.29 -12.05 -9.32
N LEU A 273 -3.74 -12.85 -10.28
CA LEU A 273 -4.32 -12.34 -11.51
C LEU A 273 -5.57 -11.50 -11.25
N LEU A 274 -6.44 -11.87 -10.30
CA LEU A 274 -7.56 -11.02 -9.90
C LEU A 274 -7.11 -9.65 -9.35
N LYS A 275 -6.05 -9.60 -8.55
CA LYS A 275 -5.49 -8.32 -8.07
C LYS A 275 -4.98 -7.46 -9.22
N ILE A 276 -4.32 -8.06 -10.20
CA ILE A 276 -3.76 -7.39 -11.38
C ILE A 276 -4.89 -6.81 -12.23
N TRP A 277 -5.79 -7.67 -12.71
CA TRP A 277 -6.87 -7.30 -13.61
C TRP A 277 -7.92 -6.41 -12.94
N GLY A 278 -8.12 -6.56 -11.63
CA GLY A 278 -9.01 -5.73 -10.83
C GLY A 278 -8.34 -4.52 -10.17
N SER A 279 -7.02 -4.32 -10.35
CA SER A 279 -6.24 -3.27 -9.65
C SER A 279 -6.51 -3.21 -8.13
N LEU A 280 -6.69 -4.37 -7.49
CA LEU A 280 -7.12 -4.49 -6.10
C LEU A 280 -5.95 -4.34 -5.12
N ARG A 281 -6.19 -3.77 -3.93
CA ARG A 281 -5.26 -3.93 -2.81
C ARG A 281 -5.39 -5.33 -2.22
N TRP A 282 -4.38 -5.79 -1.48
CA TRP A 282 -4.47 -7.00 -0.67
C TRP A 282 -5.73 -7.02 0.23
N SER A 283 -5.99 -5.94 0.97
CA SER A 283 -7.16 -5.85 1.84
C SER A 283 -8.48 -5.91 1.06
N ASP A 284 -8.51 -5.36 -0.16
CA ASP A 284 -9.71 -5.33 -0.99
C ASP A 284 -9.98 -6.73 -1.57
N LEU A 285 -8.93 -7.44 -2.03
CA LEU A 285 -9.02 -8.84 -2.45
C LEU A 285 -9.51 -9.73 -1.30
N GLN A 286 -8.90 -9.60 -0.12
CA GLN A 286 -9.22 -10.47 1.01
C GLN A 286 -10.62 -10.22 1.57
N ALA A 287 -11.18 -9.02 1.36
CA ALA A 287 -12.54 -8.67 1.75
C ALA A 287 -13.62 -9.19 0.77
N ILE A 288 -13.23 -9.82 -0.33
CA ILE A 288 -14.18 -10.46 -1.24
C ILE A 288 -14.80 -11.68 -0.53
N ILE A 289 -16.13 -11.74 -0.51
CA ILE A 289 -16.87 -12.86 0.07
C ILE A 289 -17.09 -13.91 -1.03
N PRO A 290 -16.59 -15.15 -0.89
CA PRO A 290 -16.71 -16.18 -1.92
C PRO A 290 -18.15 -16.48 -2.35
N ALA A 291 -19.10 -16.39 -1.42
CA ALA A 291 -20.52 -16.60 -1.70
C ALA A 291 -21.16 -15.47 -2.56
N GLU A 292 -20.58 -14.27 -2.54
CA GLU A 292 -21.00 -13.14 -3.39
C GLU A 292 -20.23 -13.09 -4.72
N LEU A 293 -19.34 -14.06 -4.96
CA LEU A 293 -18.56 -14.17 -6.18
C LEU A 293 -19.36 -14.94 -7.24
N ALA A 294 -19.60 -14.33 -8.40
CA ALA A 294 -20.39 -14.93 -9.45
C ALA A 294 -19.71 -14.82 -10.81
N MET A 295 -19.91 -15.84 -11.65
CA MET A 295 -19.62 -15.78 -13.08
C MET A 295 -20.91 -15.41 -13.82
N VAL A 296 -20.88 -14.31 -14.57
CA VAL A 296 -22.02 -13.79 -15.35
C VAL A 296 -21.52 -13.51 -16.76
N GLU A 297 -22.01 -14.25 -17.76
CA GLU A 297 -21.61 -14.10 -19.16
C GLU A 297 -20.08 -14.12 -19.37
N GLY A 298 -19.37 -15.02 -18.67
CA GLY A 298 -17.91 -15.13 -18.73
C GLY A 298 -17.15 -14.09 -17.89
N ARG A 299 -17.83 -13.15 -17.24
CA ARG A 299 -17.23 -12.17 -16.33
C ARG A 299 -17.29 -12.63 -14.89
N LEU A 300 -16.22 -12.41 -14.15
CA LEU A 300 -16.24 -12.55 -12.70
C LEU A 300 -16.70 -11.23 -12.07
N VAL A 301 -17.78 -11.27 -11.29
CA VAL A 301 -18.36 -10.10 -10.64
C VAL A 301 -18.51 -10.32 -9.13
N THR A 302 -18.32 -9.26 -8.37
CA THR A 302 -18.58 -9.23 -6.92
C THR A 302 -18.74 -7.79 -6.41
N ILE A 303 -19.09 -7.62 -5.14
CA ILE A 303 -19.30 -6.32 -4.51
C ILE A 303 -18.53 -6.26 -3.20
N LEU A 304 -17.67 -5.25 -3.05
CA LEU A 304 -16.98 -4.98 -1.79
C LEU A 304 -17.82 -4.03 -0.93
N ARG A 305 -18.33 -4.54 0.19
CA ARG A 305 -19.12 -3.76 1.18
C ARG A 305 -18.26 -3.06 2.23
N LYS A 306 -16.99 -3.44 2.36
CA LYS A 306 -16.02 -2.83 3.29
C LYS A 306 -14.68 -2.64 2.57
N THR A 307 -14.24 -1.39 2.43
CA THR A 307 -12.89 -1.08 1.95
C THR A 307 -12.29 0.11 2.71
N LYS A 308 -11.11 0.58 2.28
CA LYS A 308 -10.55 1.81 2.86
C LYS A 308 -11.45 3.04 2.61
N THR A 309 -12.13 3.09 1.47
CA THR A 309 -12.90 4.26 0.99
C THR A 309 -14.40 4.00 0.93
N SER A 310 -14.84 2.75 1.07
CA SER A 310 -16.24 2.35 1.14
C SER A 310 -16.60 1.67 2.46
N GLY A 311 -17.86 1.78 2.85
CA GLY A 311 -18.40 1.18 4.07
C GLY A 311 -19.71 1.84 4.51
N PRO A 312 -20.39 1.27 5.53
CA PRO A 312 -21.72 1.73 5.95
C PRO A 312 -21.78 3.22 6.32
N THR A 313 -20.67 3.76 6.83
CA THR A 313 -20.50 5.15 7.25
C THR A 313 -19.77 6.03 6.23
N ARG A 314 -19.43 5.49 5.05
CA ARG A 314 -18.75 6.21 3.98
C ARG A 314 -19.73 6.60 2.88
N ARG A 315 -19.38 7.63 2.09
CA ARG A 315 -20.19 8.13 0.97
C ARG A 315 -20.52 7.02 -0.05
N VAL A 316 -19.57 6.12 -0.27
CA VAL A 316 -19.73 4.94 -1.14
C VAL A 316 -19.93 3.72 -0.25
N LYS A 317 -21.09 3.08 -0.33
CA LYS A 317 -21.44 1.94 0.54
C LYS A 317 -20.97 0.60 -0.04
N GLU A 318 -21.06 0.46 -1.35
CA GLU A 318 -20.76 -0.76 -2.10
C GLU A 318 -19.81 -0.42 -3.24
N LEU A 319 -18.88 -1.33 -3.53
CA LEU A 319 -17.90 -1.16 -4.60
C LEU A 319 -17.93 -2.38 -5.53
N PRO A 320 -18.52 -2.28 -6.72
CA PRO A 320 -18.51 -3.40 -7.65
C PRO A 320 -17.08 -3.68 -8.15
N VAL A 321 -16.75 -4.95 -8.30
CA VAL A 321 -15.52 -5.45 -8.91
C VAL A 321 -15.92 -6.32 -10.10
N VAL A 322 -15.27 -6.10 -11.23
CA VAL A 322 -15.53 -6.83 -12.48
C VAL A 322 -14.21 -7.23 -13.12
N ILE A 323 -14.06 -8.51 -13.40
CA ILE A 323 -12.99 -9.05 -14.25
C ILE A 323 -13.66 -9.60 -15.51
N SER A 324 -13.31 -9.00 -16.65
CA SER A 324 -13.85 -9.31 -17.96
C SER A 324 -13.39 -10.67 -18.46
N GLU A 325 -14.23 -11.29 -19.29
CA GLU A 325 -13.89 -12.43 -20.15
C GLU A 325 -12.69 -12.13 -21.08
N ARG A 326 -12.41 -10.84 -21.31
CA ARG A 326 -11.29 -10.34 -22.13
C ARG A 326 -10.01 -10.07 -21.33
N ALA A 327 -10.03 -10.31 -20.03
CA ALA A 327 -8.89 -10.08 -19.13
C ALA A 327 -7.93 -11.28 -19.17
N PHE A 328 -7.30 -11.53 -20.30
CA PHE A 328 -6.35 -12.63 -20.46
C PHE A 328 -5.25 -12.32 -21.47
N LEU A 329 -4.10 -12.97 -21.33
CA LEU A 329 -2.98 -12.88 -22.26
C LEU A 329 -2.83 -14.15 -23.12
N VAL A 330 -3.05 -15.33 -22.55
CA VAL A 330 -2.84 -16.61 -23.22
C VAL A 330 -4.13 -17.40 -23.34
N ASP A 331 -4.84 -17.66 -22.24
CA ASP A 331 -6.03 -18.52 -22.26
C ASP A 331 -7.09 -18.00 -21.30
N TYR A 332 -8.21 -17.51 -21.86
CA TYR A 332 -9.33 -16.93 -21.11
C TYR A 332 -9.90 -17.85 -20.02
N ARG A 333 -9.71 -19.18 -20.16
CA ARG A 333 -10.22 -20.18 -19.20
C ARG A 333 -9.56 -20.08 -17.84
N TRP A 334 -8.43 -19.37 -17.69
CA TRP A 334 -7.78 -19.18 -16.39
C TRP A 334 -8.76 -18.61 -15.34
N LEU A 335 -9.65 -17.70 -15.77
CA LEU A 335 -10.58 -17.01 -14.88
C LEU A 335 -11.64 -17.98 -14.32
N GLU A 336 -12.30 -18.72 -15.21
CA GLU A 336 -13.33 -19.71 -14.84
C GLU A 336 -12.72 -20.90 -14.12
N THR A 337 -11.56 -21.40 -14.57
CA THR A 337 -10.87 -22.53 -13.96
C THR A 337 -10.50 -22.22 -12.51
N GLY A 338 -9.88 -21.07 -12.24
CA GLY A 338 -9.53 -20.70 -10.87
C GLY A 338 -10.77 -20.45 -9.99
N PHE A 339 -11.87 -19.95 -10.54
CA PHE A 339 -13.14 -19.84 -9.83
C PHE A 339 -13.72 -21.21 -9.46
N ALA A 340 -13.69 -22.17 -10.39
CA ALA A 340 -14.13 -23.54 -10.16
C ALA A 340 -13.26 -24.23 -9.09
N LEU A 341 -11.93 -24.07 -9.16
CA LEU A 341 -11.01 -24.58 -8.14
C LEU A 341 -11.31 -24.00 -6.75
N LEU A 342 -11.53 -22.68 -6.65
CA LEU A 342 -11.89 -22.04 -5.39
C LEU A 342 -13.18 -22.65 -4.82
N LYS A 343 -14.22 -22.82 -5.64
CA LYS A 343 -15.49 -23.42 -5.20
C LYS A 343 -15.36 -24.87 -4.78
N GLN A 344 -14.56 -25.66 -5.50
CA GLN A 344 -14.40 -27.08 -5.23
C GLN A 344 -13.57 -27.33 -3.97
N PHE A 345 -12.45 -26.62 -3.79
CA PHE A 345 -11.46 -26.91 -2.75
C PHE A 345 -11.52 -25.96 -1.56
N ALA A 346 -12.23 -24.84 -1.69
CA ALA A 346 -12.49 -23.89 -0.62
C ALA A 346 -13.95 -23.41 -0.71
N GLY A 347 -14.90 -24.34 -0.81
CA GLY A 347 -16.34 -24.05 -0.93
C GLY A 347 -17.08 -23.77 0.38
N TYR A 348 -16.39 -23.77 1.52
CA TYR A 348 -17.00 -23.53 2.82
C TYR A 348 -17.38 -22.06 3.03
N LYS A 349 -18.35 -21.82 3.91
CA LYS A 349 -18.86 -20.48 4.22
C LYS A 349 -17.80 -19.65 4.96
N ARG A 350 -17.44 -18.50 4.39
CA ARG A 350 -16.49 -17.54 5.00
C ARG A 350 -16.71 -16.11 4.50
N ASP A 351 -16.19 -15.12 5.25
CA ASP A 351 -16.22 -13.69 4.92
C ASP A 351 -14.88 -13.14 4.37
N TYR A 352 -14.04 -14.02 3.83
CA TYR A 352 -12.77 -13.68 3.20
C TYR A 352 -12.47 -14.55 1.98
N LEU A 353 -11.68 -14.05 1.04
CA LEU A 353 -11.43 -14.79 -0.20
C LEU A 353 -10.44 -15.94 0.01
N LEU A 354 -9.22 -15.62 0.46
CA LEU A 354 -8.10 -16.56 0.44
C LEU A 354 -7.88 -17.24 1.79
N PRO A 355 -7.99 -18.56 1.85
CA PRO A 355 -7.47 -19.35 2.95
C PRO A 355 -5.94 -19.31 2.95
N ARG A 356 -5.35 -19.52 4.13
CA ARG A 356 -3.90 -19.59 4.32
C ARG A 356 -3.34 -20.75 3.51
N LEU A 357 -2.20 -20.51 2.85
CA LEU A 357 -1.48 -21.52 2.10
C LEU A 357 -0.44 -22.20 2.99
N GLY A 358 -0.57 -23.51 3.17
CA GLY A 358 0.45 -24.34 3.80
C GLY A 358 1.69 -24.51 2.91
N ALA A 359 2.82 -24.85 3.51
CA ALA A 359 4.08 -25.04 2.79
C ALA A 359 4.04 -26.14 1.72
N ASN A 360 3.18 -27.15 1.92
CA ASN A 360 2.91 -28.23 0.96
C ASN A 360 1.94 -27.82 -0.17
N GLY A 361 1.50 -26.57 -0.22
CA GLY A 361 0.52 -26.08 -1.18
C GLY A 361 -0.92 -26.52 -0.88
N VAL A 362 -1.20 -27.02 0.33
CA VAL A 362 -2.56 -27.30 0.81
C VAL A 362 -3.17 -26.03 1.39
N LEU A 363 -4.47 -25.84 1.18
CA LEU A 363 -5.22 -24.74 1.79
C LEU A 363 -5.62 -25.10 3.21
N GLU A 364 -5.30 -24.23 4.16
CA GLU A 364 -5.77 -24.29 5.54
C GLU A 364 -7.02 -23.44 5.69
N ASP A 365 -8.03 -23.93 6.42
CA ASP A 365 -9.28 -23.21 6.72
C ASP A 365 -9.07 -22.10 7.76
N LYS A 366 -8.22 -21.14 7.40
CA LYS A 366 -7.84 -19.98 8.19
C LYS A 366 -7.67 -18.79 7.27
N LEU A 367 -8.09 -17.63 7.75
CA LEU A 367 -7.83 -16.35 7.08
C LEU A 367 -6.31 -16.15 6.82
N ALA A 368 -5.94 -15.98 5.56
CA ALA A 368 -4.59 -15.56 5.19
C ALA A 368 -4.30 -14.13 5.68
N THR A 369 -3.17 -13.95 6.36
CA THR A 369 -2.66 -12.64 6.76
C THR A 369 -1.82 -12.01 5.66
N TYR A 370 -1.43 -10.74 5.84
CA TYR A 370 -0.50 -10.08 4.92
C TYR A 370 0.87 -10.80 4.88
N ALA A 371 1.32 -11.34 6.01
CA ALA A 371 2.55 -12.13 6.08
C ALA A 371 2.44 -13.41 5.25
N ASP A 372 1.32 -14.14 5.39
CA ASP A 372 1.05 -15.34 4.58
C ASP A 372 1.01 -15.01 3.09
N ALA A 373 0.45 -13.85 2.72
CA ALA A 373 0.43 -13.40 1.33
C ALA A 373 1.82 -13.13 0.75
N MET A 374 2.71 -12.49 1.52
CA MET A 374 4.10 -12.27 1.11
C MET A 374 4.84 -13.60 0.90
N VAL A 375 4.63 -14.57 1.78
CA VAL A 375 5.21 -15.93 1.66
C VAL A 375 4.65 -16.65 0.44
N ALA A 376 3.33 -16.60 0.23
CA ALA A 376 2.70 -17.19 -0.95
C ALA A 376 3.22 -16.55 -2.25
N THR A 377 3.42 -15.24 -2.29
CA THR A 377 4.04 -14.56 -3.44
C THR A 377 5.44 -15.07 -3.72
N ALA A 378 6.31 -15.12 -2.70
CA ALA A 378 7.65 -15.65 -2.87
C ALA A 378 7.62 -17.11 -3.36
N GLY A 379 6.71 -17.94 -2.82
CA GLY A 379 6.51 -19.32 -3.24
C GLY A 379 6.00 -19.46 -4.69
N ILE A 380 5.09 -18.59 -5.15
CA ILE A 380 4.65 -18.58 -6.55
C ILE A 380 5.84 -18.23 -7.46
N LEU A 381 6.58 -17.16 -7.13
CA LEU A 381 7.72 -16.72 -7.93
C LEU A 381 8.83 -17.77 -7.99
N ALA A 382 9.14 -18.43 -6.88
CA ALA A 382 10.19 -19.43 -6.79
C ALA A 382 9.76 -20.80 -7.35
N ASN A 383 8.63 -21.33 -6.88
CA ASN A 383 8.26 -22.71 -7.11
C ASN A 383 7.41 -22.90 -8.37
N CYS A 384 6.59 -21.90 -8.73
CA CYS A 384 5.72 -22.01 -9.90
C CYS A 384 6.37 -21.34 -11.12
N LEU A 385 6.87 -20.11 -10.97
CA LEU A 385 7.49 -19.35 -12.06
C LEU A 385 9.00 -19.57 -12.21
N LYS A 386 9.62 -20.32 -11.29
CA LYS A 386 11.04 -20.70 -11.32
C LYS A 386 12.00 -19.51 -11.44
N LEU A 387 11.66 -18.38 -10.82
CA LEU A 387 12.53 -17.22 -10.78
C LEU A 387 13.72 -17.44 -9.83
N PRO A 388 14.88 -16.83 -10.10
CA PRO A 388 16.05 -16.88 -9.22
C PRO A 388 15.71 -16.38 -7.79
N SER A 389 16.32 -17.01 -6.78
CA SER A 389 16.07 -16.68 -5.36
C SER A 389 16.35 -15.21 -5.03
N GLN A 390 17.33 -14.62 -5.71
CA GLN A 390 17.76 -13.24 -5.53
C GLN A 390 16.65 -12.25 -5.86
N VAL A 391 15.76 -12.54 -6.82
CA VAL A 391 14.74 -11.59 -7.28
C VAL A 391 13.39 -11.72 -6.56
N LEU A 392 13.20 -12.74 -5.72
CA LEU A 392 11.90 -13.04 -5.08
C LEU A 392 11.40 -11.92 -4.18
N GLY A 393 12.31 -11.09 -3.67
CA GLY A 393 12.00 -9.96 -2.81
C GLY A 393 11.69 -8.65 -3.52
N PHE A 394 11.76 -8.64 -4.85
CA PHE A 394 11.60 -7.42 -5.65
C PHE A 394 10.14 -6.95 -5.69
N TRP A 395 9.22 -7.86 -6.01
CA TRP A 395 7.78 -7.57 -6.03
C TRP A 395 7.17 -7.67 -4.62
N THR A 396 6.11 -6.90 -4.40
CA THR A 396 5.39 -6.82 -3.12
C THR A 396 3.90 -7.03 -3.34
N GLU A 397 3.10 -7.17 -2.27
CA GLU A 397 1.63 -7.21 -2.39
C GLU A 397 0.97 -5.94 -2.95
N HIS A 398 1.74 -4.91 -3.28
CA HIS A 398 1.25 -3.72 -3.97
C HIS A 398 1.65 -3.67 -5.46
N SER A 399 2.50 -4.60 -5.91
CA SER A 399 3.03 -4.66 -7.27
C SER A 399 1.96 -4.98 -8.32
N GLU A 400 0.96 -5.79 -7.97
CA GLU A 400 -0.13 -6.17 -8.86
C GLU A 400 -1.00 -4.96 -9.22
N ARG A 401 -1.23 -4.09 -8.25
CA ARG A 401 -2.17 -2.97 -8.35
C ARG A 401 -1.73 -1.90 -9.35
N SER A 402 -0.42 -1.76 -9.60
CA SER A 402 0.11 -0.74 -10.52
C SER A 402 0.13 -1.20 -11.97
N VAL A 403 0.02 -2.49 -12.27
CA VAL A 403 0.21 -3.04 -13.62
C VAL A 403 -0.77 -2.42 -14.62
N LEU A 404 -2.07 -2.62 -14.41
CA LEU A 404 -3.10 -2.20 -15.35
C LEU A 404 -3.20 -0.67 -15.50
N PRO A 405 -3.19 0.14 -14.42
CA PRO A 405 -3.25 1.59 -14.56
C PRO A 405 -2.01 2.22 -15.21
N THR A 406 -0.82 1.66 -14.98
CA THR A 406 0.40 2.12 -15.65
C THR A 406 0.36 1.79 -17.13
N GLY A 407 0.02 0.55 -17.49
CA GLY A 407 -0.14 0.15 -18.89
C GLY A 407 -1.14 1.04 -19.63
N LEU A 408 -2.33 1.25 -19.07
CA LEU A 408 -3.34 2.13 -19.67
C LEU A 408 -2.91 3.61 -19.74
N SER A 409 -2.02 4.05 -18.85
CA SER A 409 -1.46 5.40 -18.93
C SER A 409 -0.55 5.56 -20.14
N LEU A 410 0.26 4.54 -20.46
CA LEU A 410 1.08 4.51 -21.67
C LEU A 410 0.22 4.47 -22.95
N LEU A 411 -0.97 3.88 -22.86
CA LEU A 411 -1.97 3.88 -23.93
C LEU A 411 -2.84 5.15 -23.99
N ASN A 412 -2.42 6.24 -23.33
CA ASN A 412 -3.10 7.55 -23.31
C ASN A 412 -4.56 7.50 -22.81
N VAL A 413 -4.92 6.52 -21.97
CA VAL A 413 -6.24 6.47 -21.35
C VAL A 413 -6.38 7.59 -20.32
N GLN A 414 -7.53 8.26 -20.37
CA GLN A 414 -7.83 9.40 -19.51
C GLN A 414 -7.81 9.02 -18.02
N PRO A 415 -7.33 9.90 -17.12
CA PRO A 415 -7.30 9.65 -15.69
C PRO A 415 -8.66 9.23 -15.10
N ALA A 416 -9.75 9.85 -15.54
CA ALA A 416 -11.09 9.54 -15.06
C ALA A 416 -11.50 8.08 -15.29
N ASP A 417 -11.11 7.49 -16.43
CA ASP A 417 -11.40 6.08 -16.73
C ASP A 417 -10.48 5.14 -15.95
N LYS A 418 -9.20 5.50 -15.77
CA LYS A 418 -8.23 4.70 -14.98
C LYS A 418 -8.59 4.67 -13.50
N ASP A 419 -9.09 5.79 -12.97
CA ASP A 419 -9.55 5.91 -11.60
C ASP A 419 -10.68 4.90 -11.30
N LEU A 420 -11.40 4.39 -12.31
CA LEU A 420 -12.43 3.35 -12.16
C LEU A 420 -11.86 1.97 -11.77
N LEU A 421 -10.68 1.59 -12.29
CA LEU A 421 -10.12 0.23 -12.12
C LEU A 421 -9.63 -0.02 -10.70
N GLY A 422 -8.91 0.94 -10.12
CA GLY A 422 -8.42 0.88 -8.74
C GLY A 422 -9.28 1.65 -7.75
N ARG A 423 -10.32 2.34 -8.22
CA ARG A 423 -11.21 3.24 -7.44
C ARG A 423 -10.41 4.20 -6.58
N TRP A 424 -9.48 4.91 -7.22
CA TRP A 424 -8.56 5.84 -6.57
C TRP A 424 -9.26 7.10 -6.07
N LYS A 425 -10.29 7.56 -6.78
CA LYS A 425 -11.19 8.65 -6.40
C LYS A 425 -12.63 8.26 -6.70
N PRO A 426 -13.27 7.43 -5.85
CA PRO A 426 -14.64 7.04 -6.11
C PRO A 426 -15.56 8.24 -5.85
N GLU A 427 -16.35 8.62 -6.85
CA GLU A 427 -17.32 9.70 -6.76
C GLU A 427 -18.69 9.16 -6.36
N GLY A 428 -19.53 9.98 -5.70
CA GLY A 428 -20.88 9.53 -5.33
C GLY A 428 -21.76 9.17 -6.52
N SER A 429 -21.46 9.74 -7.70
CA SER A 429 -22.09 9.43 -8.99
C SER A 429 -21.75 8.03 -9.50
N ASP A 430 -20.62 7.44 -9.09
CA ASP A 430 -20.21 6.09 -9.50
C ASP A 430 -21.22 5.01 -9.08
N ILE A 431 -21.98 5.26 -8.01
CA ILE A 431 -23.04 4.38 -7.51
C ILE A 431 -24.16 4.21 -8.56
N TYR A 432 -24.35 5.22 -9.43
CA TYR A 432 -25.37 5.21 -10.48
C TYR A 432 -24.82 4.78 -11.85
N ALA A 433 -23.51 4.51 -11.97
CA ALA A 433 -22.88 4.16 -13.23
C ALA A 433 -23.22 2.71 -13.64
N ARG A 434 -24.41 2.50 -14.20
CA ARG A 434 -24.86 1.21 -14.76
C ARG A 434 -23.91 0.68 -15.86
N SER A 435 -23.11 1.55 -16.47
CA SER A 435 -22.10 1.21 -17.48
C SER A 435 -20.76 0.72 -16.89
N PHE A 436 -20.61 0.59 -15.56
CA PHE A 436 -19.31 0.31 -14.93
C PHE A 436 -18.63 -0.94 -15.50
N ALA A 437 -19.35 -2.06 -15.53
CA ALA A 437 -18.82 -3.34 -16.02
C ALA A 437 -18.31 -3.23 -17.48
N GLY A 438 -19.07 -2.57 -18.36
CA GLY A 438 -18.69 -2.36 -19.76
C GLY A 438 -17.44 -1.50 -19.91
N ARG A 439 -17.30 -0.42 -19.11
CA ARG A 439 -16.10 0.42 -19.14
C ARG A 439 -14.87 -0.33 -18.67
N VAL A 440 -14.97 -1.07 -17.56
CA VAL A 440 -13.87 -1.88 -17.03
C VAL A 440 -13.46 -2.96 -18.03
N ALA A 441 -14.43 -3.66 -18.63
CA ALA A 441 -14.17 -4.68 -19.62
C ALA A 441 -13.44 -4.14 -20.86
N ARG A 442 -13.81 -2.94 -21.33
CA ARG A 442 -13.11 -2.25 -22.42
C ARG A 442 -11.66 -1.92 -22.06
N LEU A 443 -11.42 -1.41 -20.85
CA LEU A 443 -10.07 -1.06 -20.40
C LEU A 443 -9.19 -2.31 -20.25
N GLN A 444 -9.71 -3.39 -19.66
CA GLN A 444 -9.01 -4.66 -19.56
C GLN A 444 -8.68 -5.24 -20.95
N ALA A 445 -9.63 -5.19 -21.89
CA ALA A 445 -9.42 -5.64 -23.26
C ALA A 445 -8.34 -4.82 -23.99
N GLN A 446 -8.34 -3.48 -23.82
CA GLN A 446 -7.36 -2.60 -24.43
C GLN A 446 -5.94 -2.91 -23.95
N PHE A 447 -5.74 -3.12 -22.64
CA PHE A 447 -4.45 -3.56 -22.11
C PHE A 447 -4.08 -4.95 -22.63
N ALA A 448 -5.00 -5.91 -22.59
CA ALA A 448 -4.78 -7.29 -23.05
C ALA A 448 -4.36 -7.34 -24.53
N GLN A 449 -4.91 -6.48 -25.39
CA GLN A 449 -4.53 -6.40 -26.79
C GLN A 449 -3.06 -6.04 -26.97
N VAL A 450 -2.59 -4.99 -26.30
CA VAL A 450 -1.19 -4.55 -26.38
C VAL A 450 -0.25 -5.52 -25.69
N ALA A 451 -0.64 -6.06 -24.54
CA ALA A 451 0.15 -7.04 -23.80
C ALA A 451 0.33 -8.37 -24.57
N ARG A 452 -0.54 -8.69 -25.53
CA ARG A 452 -0.41 -9.86 -26.42
C ARG A 452 0.44 -9.59 -27.67
N ALA A 453 0.68 -8.31 -27.99
CA ALA A 453 1.43 -7.94 -29.17
C ALA A 453 2.92 -8.31 -29.05
N PRO A 454 3.63 -8.56 -30.17
CA PRO A 454 5.05 -8.90 -30.15
C PRO A 454 5.93 -7.74 -29.66
N ASP A 455 5.47 -6.50 -29.80
CA ASP A 455 6.14 -5.26 -29.38
C ASP A 455 5.74 -4.80 -27.97
N ARG A 456 4.99 -5.61 -27.20
CA ARG A 456 4.53 -5.30 -25.83
C ARG A 456 5.60 -4.73 -24.90
N TYR A 457 6.84 -5.21 -25.03
CA TYR A 457 7.95 -4.78 -24.17
C TYR A 457 8.28 -3.30 -24.36
N VAL A 458 8.09 -2.79 -25.58
CA VAL A 458 8.29 -1.38 -25.93
C VAL A 458 7.03 -0.57 -25.62
N GLU A 459 5.85 -1.03 -26.07
CA GLU A 459 4.58 -0.31 -25.91
C GLU A 459 4.15 -0.17 -24.44
N LEU A 460 4.45 -1.17 -23.60
CA LEU A 460 4.21 -1.15 -22.15
C LEU A 460 5.44 -0.71 -21.35
N ASP A 461 6.46 -0.19 -22.01
CA ASP A 461 7.72 0.31 -21.44
C ASP A 461 8.34 -0.59 -20.35
N GLU A 462 8.33 -1.90 -20.56
CA GLU A 462 8.78 -2.88 -19.55
C GLU A 462 10.29 -2.83 -19.28
N ARG A 463 11.04 -2.03 -20.07
CA ARG A 463 12.44 -1.66 -19.84
C ARG A 463 12.69 -1.08 -18.45
N GLU A 464 11.76 -0.27 -17.96
CA GLU A 464 11.83 0.34 -16.64
C GLU A 464 11.88 -0.74 -15.54
N ILE A 465 11.14 -1.84 -15.71
CA ILE A 465 11.09 -2.94 -14.74
C ILE A 465 12.47 -3.61 -14.59
N GLY A 466 13.14 -3.88 -15.72
CA GLY A 466 14.49 -4.45 -15.72
C GLY A 466 15.51 -3.53 -15.07
N HIS A 467 15.43 -2.23 -15.34
CA HIS A 467 16.32 -1.23 -14.73
C HIS A 467 16.08 -1.10 -13.21
N GLU A 468 14.82 -1.02 -12.77
CA GLU A 468 14.47 -0.99 -11.35
C GLU A 468 14.95 -2.25 -10.61
N LEU A 469 14.85 -3.43 -11.25
CA LEU A 469 15.33 -4.68 -10.70
C LEU A 469 16.85 -4.68 -10.54
N GLN A 470 17.60 -4.13 -11.50
CA GLN A 470 19.05 -3.99 -11.40
C GLN A 470 19.46 -3.10 -10.23
N LEU A 471 18.84 -1.93 -10.12
CA LEU A 471 19.08 -1.03 -8.98
C LEU A 471 18.74 -1.70 -7.66
N TRP A 472 17.67 -2.49 -7.61
CA TRP A 472 17.28 -3.22 -6.41
C TRP A 472 18.29 -4.30 -6.02
N LEU A 473 18.83 -5.07 -6.98
CA LEU A 473 19.85 -6.08 -6.71
C LEU A 473 21.15 -5.45 -6.19
N VAL A 474 21.58 -4.35 -6.79
CA VAL A 474 22.79 -3.63 -6.36
C VAL A 474 22.60 -3.02 -4.97
N GLU A 475 21.51 -2.29 -4.74
CA GLU A 475 21.32 -1.57 -3.48
C GLU A 475 20.88 -2.46 -2.31
N ARG A 476 19.98 -3.42 -2.56
CA ARG A 476 19.34 -4.20 -1.48
C ARG A 476 19.86 -5.62 -1.34
N ALA A 477 20.18 -6.27 -2.45
CA ALA A 477 20.84 -7.57 -2.44
C ALA A 477 22.38 -7.44 -2.36
N ARG A 478 22.92 -6.20 -2.30
CA ARG A 478 24.35 -5.88 -2.18
C ARG A 478 25.21 -6.58 -3.25
N MET A 479 24.66 -6.77 -4.45
CA MET A 479 25.35 -7.42 -5.56
C MET A 479 26.19 -6.42 -6.34
N THR A 480 27.27 -6.90 -6.97
CA THR A 480 27.99 -6.10 -7.97
C THR A 480 27.10 -5.92 -9.20
N SER A 481 27.33 -4.83 -9.96
CA SER A 481 26.56 -4.55 -11.18
C SER A 481 26.64 -5.70 -12.19
N ASP A 482 27.82 -6.32 -12.33
CA ASP A 482 28.05 -7.42 -13.26
C ASP A 482 27.32 -8.69 -12.82
N ALA A 483 27.35 -9.03 -11.53
CA ALA A 483 26.62 -10.18 -11.01
C ALA A 483 25.09 -9.98 -11.13
N ALA A 484 24.60 -8.75 -10.95
CA ALA A 484 23.20 -8.42 -11.18
C ALA A 484 22.81 -8.56 -12.67
N ALA A 485 23.68 -8.14 -13.59
CA ALA A 485 23.45 -8.26 -15.03
C ALA A 485 23.31 -9.73 -15.46
N VAL A 486 24.16 -10.63 -14.97
CA VAL A 486 24.09 -12.08 -15.24
C VAL A 486 22.72 -12.68 -14.88
N ILE A 487 22.09 -12.19 -13.82
CA ILE A 487 20.75 -12.65 -13.41
C ILE A 487 19.64 -11.99 -14.25
N ILE A 488 19.77 -10.70 -14.56
CA ILE A 488 18.71 -9.89 -15.16
C ILE A 488 18.62 -10.10 -16.67
N GLU A 489 19.75 -10.19 -17.36
CA GLU A 489 19.78 -10.27 -18.83
C GLU A 489 18.94 -11.45 -19.36
N PRO A 490 19.06 -12.69 -18.83
CA PRO A 490 18.22 -13.80 -19.28
C PRO A 490 16.72 -13.54 -19.04
N LEU A 491 16.37 -12.93 -17.90
CA LEU A 491 14.98 -12.62 -17.56
C LEU A 491 14.40 -11.57 -18.51
N VAL A 492 15.13 -10.48 -18.74
CA VAL A 492 14.71 -9.41 -19.66
C VAL A 492 14.60 -9.91 -21.10
N LEU A 493 15.55 -10.75 -21.53
CA LEU A 493 15.49 -11.40 -22.84
C LEU A 493 14.25 -12.29 -22.97
N GLN A 494 13.89 -13.06 -21.94
CA GLN A 494 12.65 -13.83 -21.92
C GLN A 494 11.42 -12.92 -21.97
N TRP A 495 11.36 -11.88 -21.15
CA TRP A 495 10.20 -10.97 -21.12
C TRP A 495 9.95 -10.32 -22.48
N LYS A 496 11.04 -9.92 -23.15
CA LYS A 496 11.02 -9.28 -24.46
C LYS A 496 10.69 -10.24 -25.60
N ASN A 497 11.38 -11.39 -25.67
CA ASN A 497 11.42 -12.20 -26.89
C ASN A 497 10.59 -13.48 -26.81
N ALA A 498 10.22 -13.95 -25.62
CA ALA A 498 9.48 -15.20 -25.51
C ALA A 498 8.11 -15.04 -26.19
N PRO A 499 7.74 -15.95 -27.11
CA PRO A 499 6.42 -15.92 -27.71
C PRO A 499 5.40 -16.19 -26.61
N LEU A 500 4.37 -15.33 -26.53
CA LEU A 500 3.15 -15.72 -25.84
C LEU A 500 2.46 -16.73 -26.76
N HIS A 501 2.01 -17.86 -26.21
CA HIS A 501 1.22 -18.81 -27.00
C HIS A 501 0.05 -18.07 -27.67
N GLN A 502 -0.32 -18.50 -28.89
CA GLN A 502 -1.45 -17.89 -29.58
C GLN A 502 -2.67 -17.90 -28.64
N PRO A 503 -3.33 -16.76 -28.44
CA PRO A 503 -4.43 -16.67 -27.50
C PRO A 503 -5.53 -17.66 -27.90
N TYR A 504 -5.75 -18.66 -27.04
CA TYR A 504 -6.80 -19.65 -27.26
C TYR A 504 -8.15 -19.00 -26.95
N GLY A 505 -9.13 -19.11 -27.86
CA GLY A 505 -10.48 -18.54 -27.67
C GLY A 505 -10.63 -17.06 -28.01
N LEU A 506 -10.03 -16.59 -29.11
CA LEU A 506 -10.31 -15.25 -29.64
C LEU A 506 -11.83 -15.10 -29.87
N LEU A 507 -12.53 -14.39 -28.99
CA LEU A 507 -13.77 -13.73 -29.34
C LEU A 507 -13.37 -12.63 -30.33
N ASP A 508 -13.92 -12.64 -31.54
CA ASP A 508 -13.69 -11.62 -32.56
C ASP A 508 -13.76 -10.23 -31.92
N VAL A 509 -12.61 -9.56 -31.85
CA VAL A 509 -12.54 -8.18 -31.40
C VAL A 509 -12.77 -7.35 -32.66
N PRO A 510 -13.86 -6.56 -32.75
CA PRO A 510 -13.96 -5.57 -33.81
C PRO A 510 -12.72 -4.67 -33.72
N PRO A 511 -12.03 -4.38 -34.84
CA PRO A 511 -10.98 -3.38 -34.85
C PRO A 511 -11.48 -2.11 -34.17
N LEU A 512 -10.68 -1.49 -33.32
CA LEU A 512 -11.00 -0.16 -32.82
C LEU A 512 -11.22 0.74 -34.03
N GLU A 513 -12.42 1.26 -34.22
CA GLU A 513 -12.58 2.51 -34.94
C GLU A 513 -11.70 3.52 -34.22
N ASN A 514 -10.65 3.95 -34.91
CA ASN A 514 -9.90 5.14 -34.55
C ASN A 514 -10.92 6.22 -34.21
N ASN A 515 -10.74 6.87 -33.05
CA ASN A 515 -11.52 8.04 -32.65
C ASN A 515 -11.94 8.83 -33.89
N PRO A 516 -13.24 9.00 -34.20
CA PRO A 516 -13.61 9.83 -35.33
C PRO A 516 -12.96 11.20 -35.11
N ALA A 517 -12.27 11.68 -36.14
CA ALA A 517 -11.65 12.99 -36.15
C ALA A 517 -12.66 14.02 -35.61
N PRO A 518 -12.21 15.03 -34.84
CA PRO A 518 -13.12 16.01 -34.28
C PRO A 518 -13.93 16.65 -35.40
N VAL A 519 -15.24 16.40 -35.37
CA VAL A 519 -16.22 17.00 -36.27
C VAL A 519 -16.07 18.53 -36.13
N PRO A 520 -15.85 19.28 -37.21
CA PRO A 520 -15.80 20.73 -37.13
C PRO A 520 -17.15 21.26 -36.62
N PRO A 521 -17.17 22.29 -35.75
CA PRO A 521 -18.41 22.81 -35.21
C PRO A 521 -19.29 23.31 -36.34
N SER A 522 -20.48 22.73 -36.47
CA SER A 522 -21.54 23.23 -37.34
C SER A 522 -21.89 24.64 -36.92
N VAL A 523 -21.84 25.55 -37.89
CA VAL A 523 -22.30 26.93 -37.74
C VAL A 523 -23.81 26.87 -37.49
N ALA A 524 -24.24 27.07 -36.25
CA ALA A 524 -25.63 27.34 -35.93
C ALA A 524 -25.88 28.83 -36.21
N SER A 525 -26.75 29.05 -37.19
CA SER A 525 -27.26 30.34 -37.62
C SER A 525 -27.97 31.10 -36.50
N ASP A 526 -27.73 32.41 -36.47
CA ASP A 526 -28.46 33.41 -35.70
C ASP A 526 -29.98 33.34 -35.93
N SER A 527 -30.75 33.51 -34.85
CA SER A 527 -32.06 34.17 -34.92
C SER A 527 -32.37 34.88 -33.61
N ASP A 528 -32.64 36.17 -33.78
CA ASP A 528 -32.90 37.25 -32.83
C ASP A 528 -34.16 37.10 -31.95
N GLY A 529 -34.15 37.89 -30.87
CA GLY A 529 -35.31 38.30 -30.07
C GLY A 529 -35.04 38.08 -28.57
N GLY A 530 -34.80 39.07 -27.70
CA GLY A 530 -35.19 40.48 -27.70
C GLY A 530 -35.50 40.91 -26.25
N SER A 531 -34.84 42.00 -25.78
CA SER A 531 -35.19 42.89 -24.64
C SER A 531 -35.36 42.27 -23.23
N GLU A 532 -34.97 42.84 -22.09
CA GLU A 532 -34.34 44.09 -21.64
C GLU A 532 -34.02 43.90 -20.14
N GLY A 533 -32.99 44.58 -19.62
CA GLY A 533 -32.84 44.80 -18.17
C GLY A 533 -31.40 44.75 -17.63
N ASP A 534 -30.62 45.79 -17.91
CA ASP A 534 -29.44 46.22 -17.12
C ASP A 534 -29.86 47.49 -16.31
N PRO A 535 -29.11 48.02 -15.30
CA PRO A 535 -27.70 47.75 -14.98
C PRO A 535 -27.32 47.69 -13.48
N ALA A 536 -26.17 47.09 -13.17
CA ALA A 536 -25.27 47.61 -12.13
C ALA A 536 -23.82 47.18 -12.39
N THR A 537 -23.03 48.16 -12.81
CA THR A 537 -21.62 48.14 -13.21
C THR A 537 -20.63 47.72 -12.11
N VAL A 538 -19.67 46.85 -12.45
CA VAL A 538 -18.31 46.87 -11.90
C VAL A 538 -17.32 46.72 -13.08
N ALA A 539 -16.52 47.77 -13.31
CA ALA A 539 -15.58 47.87 -14.41
C ALA A 539 -14.39 46.89 -14.26
N ALA A 540 -14.37 45.83 -15.05
CA ALA A 540 -13.18 44.98 -15.23
C ALA A 540 -12.31 45.53 -16.38
N LYS A 541 -11.12 46.06 -16.03
CA LYS A 541 -10.10 46.49 -17.00
C LYS A 541 -9.65 45.28 -17.85
N LYS A 542 -9.95 45.30 -19.15
CA LYS A 542 -9.58 44.25 -20.12
C LYS A 542 -8.05 44.25 -20.37
N ALA A 543 -7.44 43.06 -20.30
CA ALA A 543 -6.07 42.81 -20.71
C ALA A 543 -5.93 42.90 -22.24
N ARG A 544 -4.87 43.54 -22.74
CA ARG A 544 -4.53 43.56 -24.17
C ARG A 544 -3.56 42.41 -24.48
N VAL A 545 -3.89 41.62 -25.49
CA VAL A 545 -3.08 40.49 -25.96
C VAL A 545 -2.56 40.85 -27.36
N HIS A 546 -1.24 40.80 -27.54
CA HIS A 546 -0.61 41.00 -28.85
C HIS A 546 0.05 39.68 -29.29
N GLU A 547 -0.40 39.12 -30.41
CA GLU A 547 0.18 37.90 -31.01
C GLU A 547 1.30 38.31 -31.99
N ARG A 548 2.49 37.74 -31.85
CA ARG A 548 3.58 37.89 -32.84
C ARG A 548 4.20 36.52 -33.13
N VAL A 549 4.73 36.38 -34.34
CA VAL A 549 5.01 35.13 -35.10
C VAL A 549 5.99 34.14 -34.44
N ALA A 550 6.60 34.43 -33.30
CA ALA A 550 7.48 33.49 -32.61
C ALA A 550 6.82 32.93 -31.35
N ASN A 551 6.36 31.67 -31.37
CA ASN A 551 6.04 30.70 -30.28
C ASN A 551 5.69 31.17 -28.84
N TYR A 552 5.24 32.41 -28.63
CA TYR A 552 4.87 32.96 -27.33
C TYR A 552 3.82 34.07 -27.44
N VAL A 553 2.99 34.21 -26.40
CA VAL A 553 1.99 35.26 -26.24
C VAL A 553 2.46 36.20 -25.14
N VAL A 554 2.42 37.52 -25.39
CA VAL A 554 2.70 38.52 -24.35
C VAL A 554 1.39 39.07 -23.81
N VAL A 555 1.22 38.99 -22.49
CA VAL A 555 0.04 39.51 -21.78
C VAL A 555 0.48 40.66 -20.90
N GLU A 556 -0.16 41.81 -21.10
CA GLU A 556 0.08 43.02 -20.31
C GLU A 556 -1.06 43.21 -19.31
N LEU A 557 -0.73 43.14 -18.03
CA LEU A 557 -1.62 43.43 -16.90
C LEU A 557 -1.17 44.74 -16.24
N PRO A 558 -2.05 45.44 -15.48
CA PRO A 558 -1.67 46.67 -14.80
C PRO A 558 -0.46 46.44 -13.88
N GLY A 559 0.70 47.00 -14.24
CA GLY A 559 1.94 46.91 -13.47
C GLY A 559 2.88 45.74 -13.81
N ALA A 560 2.56 44.85 -14.78
CA ALA A 560 3.48 43.78 -15.18
C ALA A 560 3.24 43.24 -16.61
N LYS A 561 4.33 42.85 -17.29
CA LYS A 561 4.33 42.14 -18.58
C LYS A 561 4.72 40.68 -18.39
N PHE A 562 3.97 39.75 -19.00
CA PHE A 562 4.21 38.31 -18.93
C PHE A 562 4.44 37.73 -20.34
N ARG A 563 5.36 36.77 -20.49
CA ARG A 563 5.58 36.00 -21.73
C ARG A 563 5.15 34.55 -21.50
N LEU A 564 4.13 34.10 -22.21
CA LEU A 564 3.60 32.74 -22.18
C LEU A 564 4.16 31.95 -23.37
N ARG A 565 4.80 30.80 -23.17
CA ARG A 565 5.21 29.93 -24.28
C ARG A 565 4.01 29.12 -24.78
N LYS A 566 3.83 29.07 -26.10
CA LYS A 566 2.78 28.29 -26.76
C LYS A 566 3.26 26.84 -26.89
N ALA A 567 2.68 25.90 -26.14
CA ALA A 567 2.99 24.48 -26.24
C ALA A 567 1.88 23.78 -27.03
N GLY A 568 2.00 23.80 -28.36
CA GLY A 568 1.09 23.07 -29.25
C GLY A 568 -0.40 23.40 -29.06
N ARG A 569 -1.27 22.49 -29.51
CA ARG A 569 -2.72 22.72 -29.66
C ARG A 569 -3.55 22.76 -28.37
N TYR A 570 -2.96 22.50 -27.19
CA TYR A 570 -3.73 22.26 -25.95
C TYR A 570 -3.23 22.97 -24.68
N GLY A 571 -2.52 24.10 -24.79
CA GLY A 571 -2.39 25.02 -23.66
C GLY A 571 -1.10 25.82 -23.56
N CYS A 572 -1.15 26.86 -22.74
CA CYS A 572 -0.01 27.71 -22.37
C CYS A 572 0.37 27.46 -20.91
N TRP A 573 1.66 27.38 -20.60
CA TRP A 573 2.13 27.29 -19.20
C TRP A 573 2.93 28.54 -18.79
N MET A 574 2.77 28.94 -17.52
CA MET A 574 3.41 30.08 -16.88
C MET A 574 4.84 29.74 -16.39
N GLY A 575 5.87 30.17 -17.12
CA GLY A 575 7.28 29.94 -16.76
C GLY A 575 7.92 31.15 -16.05
N ARG A 576 7.77 31.25 -14.72
CA ARG A 576 8.39 32.23 -13.78
C ARG A 576 8.19 33.73 -14.09
N ARG A 577 7.94 34.52 -13.03
CA ARG A 577 7.96 35.99 -13.08
C ARG A 577 9.38 36.48 -13.39
N ARG A 578 9.60 37.11 -14.54
CA ARG A 578 10.83 37.86 -14.83
C ARG A 578 10.52 39.35 -14.91
N LEU A 579 11.32 40.16 -14.22
CA LEU A 579 11.41 41.60 -14.46
C LEU A 579 12.13 41.78 -15.80
N PHE A 580 11.45 42.35 -16.80
CA PHE A 580 12.08 42.66 -18.08
C PHE A 580 12.94 43.92 -17.91
N ARG A 581 14.25 43.81 -18.16
CA ARG A 581 15.08 44.99 -18.50
C ARG A 581 14.66 45.46 -19.89
N ASN A 582 14.71 46.77 -20.11
CA ASN A 582 14.19 47.45 -21.30
C ASN A 582 14.70 46.85 -22.63
N SER A 583 13.87 46.98 -23.66
CA SER A 583 13.79 46.16 -24.86
C SER A 583 14.74 46.54 -26.00
N VAL A 584 16.05 46.64 -25.78
CA VAL A 584 16.99 46.95 -26.87
C VAL A 584 17.93 45.79 -27.21
N ASP A 585 18.21 44.87 -26.29
CA ASP A 585 19.31 43.89 -26.46
C ASP A 585 18.91 42.54 -27.07
N PHE A 586 17.85 42.44 -27.89
CA PHE A 586 17.43 41.15 -28.47
C PHE A 586 17.11 41.22 -29.96
N LEU A 587 17.95 41.94 -30.71
CA LEU A 587 17.91 41.91 -32.19
C LEU A 587 19.10 41.20 -32.85
N ASP A 588 20.17 40.84 -32.13
CA ASP A 588 21.29 40.09 -32.72
C ASP A 588 21.68 38.89 -31.85
N SER A 589 21.13 37.70 -32.14
CA SER A 589 21.69 36.36 -31.88
C SER A 589 20.76 35.26 -32.41
#